data_AF-A0A8T6HM43-F1
#
_entry.id   AF-A0A8T6HM43-F1
#
_cell.length_a   1.000
_cell.length_b   1.000
_cell.length_c   1.000
_cell.angle_alpha   90.00
_cell.angle_beta   90.00
_cell.angle_gamma   90.00
#
_symmetry.space_group_name_H-M   'P 1'
#
loop_
_entity.id
_entity.type
_entity.pdbx_description
1 polymer ?
#
loop_
_entity_poly.entity_id
_entity_poly.type
_entity_poly.pdbx_seq_one_letter_code
_entity_poly.pdbx_strand_id
1 'polypeptide(L)'
;MNRNPATLGAGTPNEVWIQPTDEEGLRQLRTFLEVTPPWKHDIYDVDAIRNLQDEDPLVAAGWEGLLFLTFIAIVLLAALGFLVASVLVAQQQQGEFAVLRTMGFSLPQVLLVVGIEKLLIIGVSMALGTAVGLQLGTMMLEFVGFIETGETVLPPFVTVTDWATIGGAYGVLGLVFLGAIAVIVALYMRMTIGQILRIGAE
;
A
#
# COMPACT_ATOMS: atom_id res chain seq x y z
N MET A 1 -42.94 6.20 -37.22
CA MET A 1 -44.41 6.14 -37.04
C MET A 1 -44.75 4.93 -36.18
N ASN A 2 -44.87 5.11 -34.86
CA ASN A 2 -45.77 4.38 -33.93
C ASN A 2 -45.46 4.89 -32.51
N ARG A 3 -46.39 5.62 -31.88
CA ARG A 3 -46.26 6.18 -30.53
C ARG A 3 -47.16 5.38 -29.59
N ASN A 4 -46.58 4.61 -28.67
CA ASN A 4 -47.32 3.96 -27.59
C ASN A 4 -46.88 4.57 -26.25
N PRO A 5 -47.79 5.23 -25.48
CA PRO A 5 -47.43 6.04 -24.31
C PRO A 5 -47.27 5.28 -22.97
N ALA A 6 -47.14 3.94 -22.97
CA ALA A 6 -47.21 3.14 -21.74
C ALA A 6 -45.91 2.38 -21.35
N THR A 7 -44.77 2.63 -22.00
CA THR A 7 -43.47 2.00 -21.67
C THR A 7 -42.44 3.05 -21.26
N LEU A 8 -42.70 3.75 -20.16
CA LEU A 8 -41.73 4.64 -19.52
C LEU A 8 -40.99 3.84 -18.44
N GLY A 9 -39.86 3.21 -18.79
CA GLY A 9 -39.04 2.52 -17.78
C GLY A 9 -37.88 1.64 -18.26
N ALA A 10 -37.79 1.24 -19.54
CA ALA A 10 -36.77 0.26 -19.95
C ALA A 10 -36.32 0.37 -21.42
N GLY A 11 -36.01 1.56 -21.93
CA GLY A 11 -35.49 1.66 -23.31
C GLY A 11 -35.24 3.04 -23.90
N THR A 12 -35.23 4.11 -23.11
CA THR A 12 -34.76 5.42 -23.59
C THR A 12 -33.33 5.64 -23.11
N PRO A 13 -32.36 5.91 -24.01
CA PRO A 13 -31.00 6.25 -23.58
C PRO A 13 -31.05 7.45 -22.63
N ASN A 14 -30.61 7.25 -21.38
CA ASN A 14 -30.56 8.31 -20.36
C ASN A 14 -29.22 9.09 -20.40
N GLU A 15 -28.21 8.52 -21.06
CA GLU A 15 -26.89 9.11 -21.23
C GLU A 15 -26.39 8.83 -22.66
N VAL A 16 -25.71 9.81 -23.25
CA VAL A 16 -25.09 9.70 -24.57
C VAL A 16 -23.68 10.26 -24.47
N TRP A 17 -22.70 9.38 -24.62
CA TRP A 17 -21.28 9.73 -24.62
C TRP A 17 -20.86 10.05 -26.04
N ILE A 18 -20.42 11.28 -26.30
CA ILE A 18 -19.98 11.72 -27.63
C ILE A 18 -18.51 12.11 -27.52
N GLN A 19 -17.65 11.44 -28.27
CA GLN A 19 -16.26 11.84 -28.45
C GLN A 19 -16.11 12.53 -29.82
N PRO A 20 -16.09 13.86 -29.86
CA PRO A 20 -15.92 14.60 -31.10
C PRO A 20 -14.50 14.48 -31.64
N THR A 21 -14.39 14.42 -32.96
CA THR A 21 -13.13 14.16 -33.68
C THR A 21 -12.23 15.40 -33.77
N ASP A 22 -12.82 16.60 -33.75
CA ASP A 22 -12.15 17.89 -33.95
C ASP A 22 -12.74 19.00 -33.05
N GLU A 23 -11.94 20.02 -32.69
CA GLU A 23 -12.39 21.20 -31.92
C GLU A 23 -13.55 21.95 -32.59
N GLU A 24 -13.58 21.94 -33.93
CA GLU A 24 -14.67 22.56 -34.68
C GLU A 24 -15.97 21.74 -34.57
N GLY A 25 -15.85 20.41 -34.53
CA GLY A 25 -16.98 19.51 -34.26
C GLY A 25 -17.53 19.67 -32.84
N LEU A 26 -16.66 19.92 -31.86
CA LEU A 26 -17.04 20.27 -30.48
C LEU A 26 -17.88 21.55 -30.41
N ARG A 27 -17.44 22.61 -31.09
CA ARG A 27 -18.15 23.90 -31.10
C ARG A 27 -19.52 23.78 -31.75
N GLN A 28 -19.59 23.11 -32.91
CA GLN A 28 -20.85 22.89 -33.61
C GLN A 28 -21.82 22.03 -32.80
N LEU A 29 -21.33 20.99 -32.13
CA LEU A 29 -22.13 20.15 -31.24
C LEU A 29 -22.65 20.94 -30.04
N ARG A 30 -21.80 21.74 -29.39
CA ARG A 30 -22.20 22.59 -28.24
C ARG A 30 -23.29 23.57 -28.65
N THR A 31 -23.10 24.29 -29.76
CA THR A 31 -24.11 25.22 -30.27
C THR A 31 -25.41 24.51 -30.67
N PHE A 32 -25.34 23.31 -31.25
CA PHE A 32 -26.52 22.51 -31.58
C PHE A 32 -27.30 22.07 -30.32
N LEU A 33 -26.60 21.70 -29.25
CA LEU A 33 -27.19 21.28 -27.98
C LEU A 33 -27.78 22.47 -27.19
N GLU A 34 -27.13 23.64 -27.24
CA GLU A 34 -27.63 24.88 -26.62
C GLU A 34 -28.88 25.43 -27.30
N VAL A 35 -29.06 25.18 -28.61
CA VAL A 35 -30.10 25.84 -29.43
C VAL A 35 -31.43 25.09 -29.47
N THR A 36 -31.57 23.87 -28.92
CA THR A 36 -32.82 23.22 -28.40
C THR A 36 -32.85 21.71 -28.64
N PRO A 37 -33.06 20.92 -27.57
CA PRO A 37 -33.98 19.79 -27.55
C PRO A 37 -35.14 20.03 -26.55
N PRO A 38 -36.32 19.41 -26.73
CA PRO A 38 -37.51 19.61 -25.88
C PRO A 38 -37.41 18.99 -24.46
N TRP A 39 -36.22 18.61 -24.00
CA TRP A 39 -35.99 17.89 -22.75
C TRP A 39 -34.87 18.54 -21.93
N LYS A 40 -35.01 18.51 -20.59
CA LYS A 40 -33.98 18.96 -19.66
C LYS A 40 -32.75 18.05 -19.85
N HIS A 41 -31.63 18.64 -20.22
CA HIS A 41 -30.36 17.94 -20.40
C HIS A 41 -29.28 18.73 -19.68
N ASP A 42 -28.41 18.03 -18.97
CA ASP A 42 -27.24 18.61 -18.34
C ASP A 42 -26.04 18.20 -19.21
N ILE A 43 -25.29 19.19 -19.70
CA ILE A 43 -24.11 18.97 -20.53
C ILE A 43 -22.91 18.93 -19.58
N TYR A 44 -22.29 17.75 -19.45
CA TYR A 44 -21.05 17.57 -18.71
C TYR A 44 -19.88 17.44 -19.69
N ASP A 45 -18.99 18.44 -19.66
CA ASP A 45 -17.75 18.41 -20.43
C ASP A 45 -16.68 17.74 -19.56
N VAL A 46 -16.31 16.51 -19.93
CA VAL A 46 -15.35 15.68 -19.17
C VAL A 46 -13.99 16.37 -19.11
N ASP A 47 -13.56 17.04 -20.19
CA ASP A 47 -12.27 17.73 -20.23
C ASP A 47 -12.30 19.00 -19.38
N ALA A 48 -13.43 19.72 -19.34
CA ALA A 48 -13.59 20.86 -18.45
C ALA A 48 -13.63 20.44 -16.97
N ILE A 49 -14.29 19.33 -16.62
CA ILE A 49 -14.32 18.79 -15.26
C ILE A 49 -12.93 18.29 -14.83
N ARG A 50 -12.18 17.67 -15.75
CA ARG A 50 -10.81 17.22 -15.51
C ARG A 50 -9.87 18.40 -15.26
N ASN A 51 -9.98 19.45 -16.07
CA ASN A 51 -9.21 20.68 -15.86
C ASN A 51 -9.57 21.39 -14.54
N LEU A 52 -10.84 21.36 -14.10
CA LEU A 52 -11.24 21.88 -12.79
C LEU A 52 -10.77 21.01 -11.62
N GLN A 53 -10.60 19.69 -11.82
CA GLN A 53 -10.04 18.76 -10.82
C GLN A 53 -8.51 18.81 -10.74
N ASP A 54 -7.84 19.14 -11.83
CA ASP A 54 -6.38 19.36 -11.85
C ASP A 54 -5.96 20.61 -11.05
N GLU A 55 -6.90 21.49 -10.68
CA GLU A 55 -6.64 22.73 -9.93
C GLU A 55 -6.47 22.58 -8.41
N ASP A 56 -6.72 21.40 -7.82
CA ASP A 56 -6.49 21.16 -6.38
C ASP A 56 -5.36 20.14 -6.08
N PRO A 57 -4.14 20.33 -6.64
CA PRO A 57 -3.02 19.43 -6.43
C PRO A 57 -2.56 19.38 -4.96
N LEU A 58 -2.94 20.37 -4.15
CA LEU A 58 -2.62 20.42 -2.72
C LEU A 58 -3.39 19.35 -1.92
N VAL A 59 -4.64 19.09 -2.27
CA VAL A 59 -5.49 18.07 -1.62
C VAL A 59 -5.06 16.67 -2.08
N ALA A 60 -4.82 16.50 -3.38
CA ALA A 60 -4.33 15.24 -3.95
C ALA A 60 -2.94 14.86 -3.38
N ALA A 61 -2.00 15.81 -3.31
CA ALA A 61 -0.67 15.57 -2.73
C ALA A 61 -0.71 15.32 -1.22
N GLY A 62 -1.73 15.85 -0.51
CA GLY A 62 -1.85 15.71 0.93
C GLY A 62 -2.08 14.26 1.38
N TRP A 63 -2.95 13.51 0.70
CA TRP A 63 -3.28 12.13 1.08
C TRP A 63 -2.18 11.14 0.76
N GLU A 64 -1.55 11.27 -0.41
CA GLU A 64 -0.38 10.45 -0.75
C GLU A 64 0.78 10.71 0.22
N GLY A 65 1.07 11.98 0.53
CA GLY A 65 2.12 12.33 1.48
C GLY A 65 1.87 11.77 2.89
N LEU A 66 0.62 11.80 3.37
CA LEU A 66 0.25 11.22 4.66
C LEU A 66 0.42 9.69 4.67
N LEU A 67 0.05 9.01 3.58
CA LEU A 67 0.21 7.57 3.43
C LEU A 67 1.70 7.18 3.47
N PHE A 68 2.56 7.89 2.74
CA PHE A 68 4.00 7.65 2.78
C PHE A 68 4.60 7.90 4.17
N LEU A 69 4.22 9.00 4.82
CA LEU A 69 4.72 9.33 6.16
C LEU A 69 4.32 8.27 7.20
N THR A 70 3.05 7.88 7.20
CA THR A 70 2.53 6.86 8.14
C THR A 70 3.12 5.49 7.85
N PHE A 71 3.30 5.13 6.59
CA PHE A 71 4.00 3.91 6.19
C PHE A 71 5.41 3.87 6.76
N ILE A 72 6.21 4.92 6.56
CA ILE A 72 7.57 5.00 7.12
C ILE A 72 7.53 4.90 8.64
N ALA A 73 6.63 5.63 9.30
CA ALA A 73 6.50 5.62 10.75
C ALA A 73 6.18 4.21 11.30
N ILE A 74 5.24 3.49 10.68
CA ILE A 74 4.84 2.14 11.07
C ILE A 74 5.97 1.14 10.80
N VAL A 75 6.66 1.25 9.66
CA VAL A 75 7.80 0.38 9.32
C VAL A 75 8.93 0.56 10.33
N LEU A 76 9.26 1.81 10.70
CA LEU A 76 10.26 2.09 11.73
C LEU A 76 9.83 1.58 13.11
N LEU A 77 8.57 1.77 13.48
CA LEU A 77 8.03 1.26 14.75
C LEU A 77 8.09 -0.27 14.80
N ALA A 78 7.71 -0.95 13.72
CA ALA A 78 7.78 -2.40 13.60
C ALA A 78 9.23 -2.89 13.70
N ALA A 79 10.18 -2.22 13.02
CA ALA A 79 11.60 -2.53 13.10
C ALA A 79 12.13 -2.37 14.54
N LEU A 80 11.75 -1.29 15.23
CA LEU A 80 12.14 -1.09 16.62
C LEU A 80 11.56 -2.18 17.55
N GLY A 81 10.27 -2.49 17.41
CA GLY A 81 9.63 -3.57 18.16
C GLY A 81 10.30 -4.92 17.89
N PHE A 82 10.64 -5.21 16.64
CA PHE A 82 11.38 -6.40 16.23
C PHE A 82 12.78 -6.45 16.87
N LEU A 83 13.52 -5.35 16.89
CA LEU A 83 14.83 -5.26 17.55
C LEU A 83 14.72 -5.53 19.05
N VAL A 84 13.76 -4.90 19.74
CA VAL A 84 13.54 -5.10 21.17
C VAL A 84 13.17 -6.55 21.47
N ALA A 85 12.21 -7.11 20.74
CA ALA A 85 11.82 -8.51 20.88
C ALA A 85 12.99 -9.46 20.63
N SER A 86 13.79 -9.19 19.59
CA SER A 86 14.97 -9.98 19.25
C SER A 86 16.01 -9.95 20.36
N VAL A 87 16.27 -8.79 20.97
CA VAL A 87 17.22 -8.66 22.09
C VAL A 87 16.70 -9.37 23.35
N LEU A 88 15.39 -9.33 23.63
CA LEU A 88 14.80 -10.04 24.76
C LEU A 88 14.93 -11.56 24.59
N VAL A 89 14.59 -12.06 23.40
CA VAL A 89 14.72 -13.49 23.04
C VAL A 89 16.20 -13.90 23.04
N ALA A 90 17.11 -13.04 22.58
CA ALA A 90 18.55 -13.26 22.63
C ALA A 90 19.05 -13.49 24.06
N GLN A 91 18.59 -12.67 25.01
CA GLN A 91 18.98 -12.77 26.41
C GLN A 91 18.53 -14.08 27.05
N GLN A 92 17.34 -14.58 26.69
CA GLN A 92 16.83 -15.86 27.19
C GLN A 92 17.63 -17.05 26.64
N GLN A 93 18.13 -16.95 25.41
CA GLN A 93 18.88 -18.03 24.74
C GLN A 93 20.40 -18.01 25.05
N GLN A 94 20.90 -17.16 25.96
CA GLN A 94 22.34 -17.08 26.27
C GLN A 94 22.96 -18.42 26.71
N GLY A 95 22.18 -19.33 27.31
CA GLY A 95 22.62 -20.67 27.67
C GLY A 95 22.96 -21.57 26.48
N GLU A 96 22.27 -21.42 25.36
CA GLU A 96 22.47 -22.23 24.15
C GLU A 96 23.76 -21.88 23.42
N PHE A 97 24.15 -20.59 23.45
CA PHE A 97 25.40 -20.11 22.88
C PHE A 97 26.62 -20.66 23.60
N ALA A 98 26.53 -20.86 24.92
CA ALA A 98 27.58 -21.49 25.70
C ALA A 98 27.79 -22.95 25.27
N VAL A 99 26.70 -23.69 25.01
CA VAL A 99 26.75 -25.08 24.53
C VAL A 99 27.27 -25.17 23.08
N LEU A 100 26.86 -24.24 22.20
CA LEU A 100 27.37 -24.21 20.83
C LEU A 100 28.88 -23.96 20.77
N ARG A 101 29.40 -23.13 21.68
CA ARG A 101 30.85 -22.89 21.78
C ARG A 101 31.61 -24.11 22.30
N THR A 102 31.07 -24.88 23.24
CA THR A 102 31.70 -26.12 23.70
C THR A 102 31.67 -27.23 22.64
N MET A 103 30.67 -27.21 21.75
CA MET A 103 30.61 -28.07 20.56
C MET A 103 31.53 -27.64 19.41
N GLY A 104 32.25 -26.52 19.54
CA GLY A 104 33.25 -26.08 18.55
C GLY A 104 32.69 -25.28 17.37
N PHE A 105 31.45 -24.77 17.45
CA PHE A 105 30.92 -23.89 16.41
C PHE A 105 31.66 -22.56 16.38
N SER A 106 32.00 -22.12 15.16
CA SER A 106 32.64 -20.82 14.93
C SER A 106 31.62 -19.68 15.07
N LEU A 107 32.05 -18.54 15.61
CA LEU A 107 31.22 -17.33 15.76
C LEU A 107 30.41 -16.96 14.49
N PRO A 108 30.99 -16.96 13.26
CA PRO A 108 30.24 -16.63 12.06
C PRO A 108 29.15 -17.65 11.70
N GLN A 109 29.32 -18.93 12.03
CA GLN A 109 28.28 -19.95 11.79
C GLN A 109 27.05 -19.68 12.65
N VAL A 110 27.26 -19.32 13.92
CA VAL A 110 26.14 -19.03 14.83
C VAL A 110 25.41 -17.75 14.38
N LEU A 111 26.13 -16.71 13.98
CA LEU A 111 25.52 -15.49 13.44
C LEU A 111 24.72 -15.76 12.15
N LEU A 112 25.20 -16.65 11.29
CA LEU A 112 24.50 -17.03 10.07
C LEU A 112 23.19 -17.76 10.38
N VAL A 113 23.19 -18.68 11.35
CA VAL A 113 21.97 -19.37 11.80
C VAL A 113 20.94 -18.37 12.33
N VAL A 114 21.35 -17.44 13.19
CA VAL A 114 20.47 -16.37 13.70
C VAL A 114 19.94 -15.51 12.56
N GLY A 115 20.79 -15.13 11.61
CA GLY A 115 20.39 -14.35 10.43
C GLY A 115 19.32 -15.06 9.60
N ILE A 116 19.50 -16.36 9.33
CA ILE A 116 18.52 -17.17 8.60
C ILE A 116 17.21 -17.27 9.38
N GLU A 117 17.26 -17.52 10.70
CA GLU A 117 16.08 -17.56 11.55
C GLU A 117 15.28 -16.25 11.44
N LYS A 118 15.96 -15.10 11.54
CA LYS A 118 15.30 -13.79 11.43
C LYS A 118 14.75 -13.54 10.04
N LEU A 119 15.44 -13.96 8.98
CA LEU A 119 14.93 -13.90 7.62
C LEU A 119 13.64 -14.72 7.44
N LEU A 120 13.57 -15.91 8.03
CA LEU A 120 12.35 -16.74 7.99
C LEU A 120 11.19 -16.06 8.72
N ILE A 121 11.44 -15.51 9.92
CA ILE A 121 10.41 -14.79 10.69
C ILE A 121 9.88 -13.60 9.87
N ILE A 122 10.78 -12.76 9.34
CA ILE A 122 10.41 -11.60 8.52
C ILE A 122 9.65 -12.03 7.26
N GLY A 123 10.11 -13.08 6.58
CA GLY A 123 9.45 -13.61 5.39
C GLY A 123 8.01 -14.07 5.67
N VAL A 124 7.80 -14.80 6.77
CA VAL A 124 6.45 -15.23 7.18
C VAL A 124 5.59 -14.02 7.58
N SER A 125 6.15 -13.07 8.35
CA SER A 125 5.43 -11.85 8.73
C SER A 125 5.03 -11.01 7.52
N MET A 126 5.89 -10.88 6.50
CA MET A 126 5.57 -10.16 5.27
C MET A 126 4.47 -10.86 4.48
N ALA A 127 4.50 -12.19 4.37
CA ALA A 127 3.45 -12.95 3.71
C ALA A 127 2.10 -12.77 4.41
N LEU A 128 2.08 -12.88 5.74
CA LEU A 128 0.87 -12.65 6.54
C LEU A 128 0.38 -11.20 6.46
N GLY A 129 1.28 -10.23 6.57
CA GLY A 129 0.96 -8.80 6.45
C GLY A 129 0.37 -8.46 5.08
N THR A 130 0.88 -9.08 4.02
CA THR A 130 0.36 -8.91 2.66
C THR A 130 -1.05 -9.49 2.53
N ALA A 131 -1.28 -10.70 3.04
CA ALA A 131 -2.59 -11.34 3.01
C ALA A 131 -3.64 -10.51 3.75
N VAL A 132 -3.29 -10.00 4.95
CA VAL A 132 -4.17 -9.12 5.73
C VAL A 132 -4.39 -7.79 5.02
N GLY A 133 -3.34 -7.17 4.47
CA GLY A 133 -3.44 -5.90 3.75
C GLY A 133 -4.34 -5.98 2.52
N LEU A 134 -4.23 -7.07 1.74
CA LEU A 134 -5.13 -7.32 0.59
C LEU A 134 -6.58 -7.47 1.04
N GLN A 135 -6.83 -8.23 2.11
CA GLN A 135 -8.18 -8.41 2.65
C GLN A 135 -8.79 -7.10 3.17
N LEU A 136 -7.99 -6.28 3.86
CA LEU A 136 -8.45 -4.96 4.31
C LEU A 136 -8.70 -4.02 3.14
N GLY A 137 -7.86 -4.07 2.10
CA GLY A 137 -8.02 -3.26 0.89
C GLY A 137 -9.34 -3.55 0.15
N THR A 138 -9.69 -4.83 -0.01
CA THR A 138 -10.97 -5.20 -0.65
C THR A 138 -12.17 -4.77 0.18
N MET A 139 -12.12 -4.97 1.51
CA MET A 139 -13.17 -4.50 2.42
C MET A 139 -13.35 -2.97 2.35
N MET A 140 -12.26 -2.20 2.37
CA MET A 140 -12.32 -0.74 2.27
C MET A 140 -12.90 -0.26 0.94
N LEU A 141 -12.59 -0.93 -0.17
CA LEU A 141 -13.17 -0.59 -1.47
C LEU A 141 -14.69 -0.77 -1.50
N GLU A 142 -15.19 -1.83 -0.87
CA GLU A 142 -16.64 -2.04 -0.70
C GLU A 142 -17.28 -0.90 0.10
N PHE A 143 -16.67 -0.44 1.20
CA PHE A 143 -17.20 0.66 2.00
C PHE A 143 -17.25 2.00 1.25
N VAL A 144 -16.27 2.30 0.40
CA VAL A 144 -16.25 3.53 -0.43
C VAL A 144 -17.34 3.49 -1.52
N GLY A 145 -17.79 2.30 -1.92
CA GLY A 145 -18.86 2.12 -2.91
C GLY A 145 -20.28 2.42 -2.42
N PHE A 146 -20.48 2.69 -1.14
CA PHE A 146 -21.79 3.04 -0.56
C PHE A 146 -21.86 4.53 -0.21
N ILE A 147 -22.75 5.26 -0.88
CA ILE A 147 -23.17 6.61 -0.44
C ILE A 147 -24.16 6.46 0.72
N GLU A 148 -24.27 7.49 1.58
CA GLU A 148 -25.23 7.64 2.70
C GLU A 148 -26.71 7.34 2.33
N THR A 149 -27.04 7.20 1.05
CA THR A 149 -28.39 6.99 0.49
C THR A 149 -28.67 5.57 -0.02
N GLY A 150 -27.71 4.63 0.02
CA GLY A 150 -27.94 3.22 -0.33
C GLY A 150 -28.03 2.90 -1.82
N GLU A 151 -27.61 3.81 -2.71
CA GLU A 151 -27.47 3.55 -4.14
C GLU A 151 -26.00 3.26 -4.52
N THR A 152 -25.80 2.29 -5.41
CA THR A 152 -24.49 1.88 -5.91
C THR A 152 -23.87 2.99 -6.76
N VAL A 153 -22.65 3.41 -6.43
CA VAL A 153 -21.88 4.34 -7.29
C VAL A 153 -21.59 3.64 -8.63
N LEU A 154 -22.25 4.10 -9.68
CA LEU A 154 -21.86 3.85 -11.07
C LEU A 154 -20.90 4.99 -11.47
N PRO A 155 -19.75 4.75 -12.13
CA PRO A 155 -19.22 3.48 -12.65
C PRO A 155 -18.40 2.67 -11.61
N PRO A 156 -18.21 1.35 -11.81
CA PRO A 156 -17.47 0.49 -10.89
C PRO A 156 -16.01 0.95 -10.73
N PHE A 157 -15.54 1.01 -9.49
CA PHE A 157 -14.14 1.32 -9.19
C PHE A 157 -13.23 0.25 -9.82
N VAL A 158 -12.41 0.67 -10.78
CA VAL A 158 -11.38 -0.18 -11.37
C VAL A 158 -10.12 -0.03 -10.54
N THR A 159 -9.71 -1.06 -9.82
CA THR A 159 -8.43 -1.08 -9.12
C THR A 159 -7.29 -1.05 -10.13
N VAL A 160 -6.63 0.10 -10.26
CA VAL A 160 -5.37 0.25 -11.01
C VAL A 160 -4.23 0.05 -10.02
N THR A 161 -3.64 -1.15 -10.07
CA THR A 161 -2.50 -1.50 -9.22
C THR A 161 -1.20 -1.03 -9.88
N ASP A 162 -0.57 0.00 -9.32
CA ASP A 162 0.78 0.37 -9.73
C ASP A 162 1.83 -0.53 -9.05
N TRP A 163 2.41 -1.42 -9.85
CA TRP A 163 3.47 -2.33 -9.42
C TRP A 163 4.77 -1.62 -9.03
N ALA A 164 5.04 -0.41 -9.57
CA ALA A 164 6.23 0.35 -9.20
C ALA A 164 6.12 0.86 -7.76
N THR A 165 4.97 1.41 -7.39
CA THR A 165 4.68 1.86 -6.02
C THR A 165 4.74 0.68 -5.02
N ILE A 166 4.13 -0.46 -5.35
CA ILE A 166 4.20 -1.66 -4.52
C ILE A 166 5.65 -2.15 -4.37
N GLY A 167 6.38 -2.24 -5.49
CA GLY A 167 7.79 -2.63 -5.48
C GLY A 167 8.66 -1.71 -4.63
N GLY A 168 8.42 -0.40 -4.71
CA GLY A 168 9.07 0.60 -3.86
C GLY A 168 8.79 0.38 -2.36
N ALA A 169 7.53 0.15 -2.00
CA ALA A 169 7.14 -0.14 -0.61
C ALA A 169 7.82 -1.41 -0.06
N TYR A 170 7.83 -2.50 -0.84
CA TYR A 170 8.56 -3.72 -0.48
C TYR A 170 10.08 -3.51 -0.42
N GLY A 171 10.63 -2.66 -1.28
CA GLY A 171 12.04 -2.27 -1.24
C GLY A 171 12.41 -1.55 0.06
N VAL A 172 11.59 -0.60 0.50
CA VAL A 172 11.79 0.11 1.78
C VAL A 172 11.66 -0.85 2.96
N LEU A 173 10.62 -1.69 2.98
CA LEU A 173 10.45 -2.74 4.00
C LEU A 173 11.67 -3.65 4.08
N GLY A 174 12.11 -4.19 2.93
CA GLY A 174 13.27 -5.06 2.84
C GLY A 174 14.54 -4.38 3.35
N LEU A 175 14.79 -3.13 2.95
CA LEU A 175 15.95 -2.36 3.41
C LEU A 175 15.95 -2.17 4.93
N VAL A 176 14.81 -1.76 5.50
CA VAL A 176 14.69 -1.54 6.95
C VAL A 176 14.88 -2.84 7.73
N PHE A 177 14.26 -3.93 7.31
CA PHE A 177 14.38 -5.21 8.00
C PHE A 177 15.77 -5.86 7.84
N LEU A 178 16.41 -5.72 6.67
CA LEU A 178 17.82 -6.12 6.49
C LEU A 178 18.74 -5.29 7.39
N GLY A 179 18.49 -3.99 7.50
CA GLY A 179 19.17 -3.12 8.45
C GLY A 179 18.98 -3.58 9.89
N ALA A 180 17.76 -3.95 10.28
CA ALA A 180 17.47 -4.48 11.62
C ALA A 180 18.22 -5.80 11.89
N ILE A 181 18.26 -6.73 10.93
CA ILE A 181 19.06 -7.97 11.04
C ILE A 181 20.54 -7.63 11.22
N ALA A 182 21.09 -6.70 10.42
CA ALA A 182 22.49 -6.30 10.53
C ALA A 182 22.81 -5.69 11.89
N VAL A 183 21.91 -4.87 12.44
CA VAL A 183 22.02 -4.32 13.80
C VAL A 183 22.03 -5.44 14.84
N ILE A 184 21.12 -6.41 14.74
CA ILE A 184 21.08 -7.58 15.65
C ILE A 184 22.42 -8.34 15.59
N VAL A 185 22.88 -8.70 14.40
CA VAL A 185 24.16 -9.40 14.21
C VAL A 185 25.33 -8.61 14.82
N ALA A 186 25.35 -7.29 14.63
CA ALA A 186 26.36 -6.41 15.22
C ALA A 186 26.32 -6.37 16.76
N LEU A 187 25.11 -6.32 17.35
CA LEU A 187 24.93 -6.36 18.81
C LEU A 187 25.47 -7.67 19.40
N TYR A 188 25.21 -8.80 18.74
CA TYR A 188 25.72 -10.11 19.15
C TYR A 188 27.25 -10.17 19.10
N MET A 189 27.86 -9.69 18.02
CA MET A 189 29.33 -9.63 17.91
C MET A 189 29.97 -8.81 19.04
N ARG A 190 29.36 -7.69 19.43
CA ARG A 190 29.87 -6.84 20.53
C ARG A 190 29.83 -7.54 21.88
N MET A 191 28.79 -8.32 22.16
CA MET A 191 28.66 -9.04 23.43
C MET A 191 29.75 -10.12 23.61
N THR A 192 30.10 -10.85 22.55
CA THR A 192 31.09 -11.94 22.65
C THR A 192 32.52 -11.44 22.90
N ILE A 193 32.88 -10.24 22.41
CA ILE A 193 34.23 -9.68 22.59
C ILE A 193 34.45 -9.21 24.04
N GLY A 194 33.42 -8.64 24.69
CA GLY A 194 33.53 -8.10 26.04
C GLY A 194 33.75 -9.14 27.15
N GLN A 195 33.33 -10.40 26.94
CA GLN A 195 33.45 -11.45 27.95
C GLN A 195 34.83 -12.11 27.99
N ILE A 196 35.59 -12.14 26.89
CA ILE A 196 36.88 -12.83 26.82
C ILE A 196 37.94 -12.14 27.71
N LEU A 197 37.84 -10.82 27.91
CA LEU A 197 38.76 -10.06 28.76
C LEU A 197 38.57 -10.30 30.27
N ARG A 198 37.39 -10.74 30.71
CA ARG A 198 37.11 -10.94 32.15
C ARG A 198 37.38 -12.37 32.63
N ILE A 199 37.41 -13.34 31.72
CA ILE A 199 37.62 -14.76 32.06
C ILE A 199 39.13 -15.11 32.08
N GLY A 200 39.99 -14.29 31.48
CA GLY A 200 41.45 -14.45 31.57
C GLY A 200 42.10 -13.79 32.80
N ALA A 201 41.29 -13.24 33.71
CA ALA A 201 41.76 -12.55 34.93
C ALA A 201 41.55 -13.39 36.22
N GLU A 202 41.15 -14.65 36.10
CA GLU A 202 41.14 -15.64 37.19
C GLU A 202 42.02 -16.85 36.84
#